data_AF-A0A3B6TXC0-F1
#
_entry.id   AF-A0A3B6TXC0-F1
#
_cell.length_a   1.000
_cell.length_b   1.000
_cell.length_c   1.000
_cell.angle_alpha   90.00
_cell.angle_beta   90.00
_cell.angle_gamma   90.00
#
_symmetry.space_group_name_H-M   'P 1'
#
loop_
_entity.id
_entity.type
_entity.pdbx_description
1 polymer ?
#
loop_
_entity_poly.entity_id
_entity_poly.type
_entity_poly.pdbx_seq_one_letter_code
_entity_poly.pdbx_strand_id
1 'polypeptide(L)'
;MAPSEKNLCAIVLLIVIVATVCPVCSMAYACNPPSGCRHLSGNYEGPCFGFTDGCDNTCVDESPDNVWGDCDCDFKCYCYTC
;
A
#
# COMPACT_ATOMS: atom_id res chain seq x y z
N MET A 1 -37.22 10.37 -8.92
CA MET A 1 -37.09 9.43 -7.78
C MET A 1 -36.32 10.16 -6.69
N ALA A 2 -36.96 10.47 -5.57
CA ALA A 2 -36.28 11.16 -4.47
C ALA A 2 -35.27 10.19 -3.84
N PRO A 3 -34.00 10.57 -3.67
CA PRO A 3 -33.08 9.77 -2.89
C PRO A 3 -33.62 9.71 -1.45
N SER A 4 -34.08 8.52 -1.04
CA SER A 4 -34.50 8.25 0.34
C SER A 4 -33.31 8.53 1.27
N GLU A 5 -33.50 9.31 2.34
CA GLU A 5 -32.47 9.63 3.35
C GLU A 5 -31.69 8.40 3.85
N LYS A 6 -32.33 7.24 3.85
CA LYS A 6 -31.73 5.94 4.19
C LYS A 6 -30.56 5.56 3.29
N ASN A 7 -30.62 5.92 2.00
CA ASN A 7 -29.55 5.65 1.03
C ASN A 7 -28.37 6.59 1.25
N LEU A 8 -28.60 7.84 1.66
CA LEU A 8 -27.52 8.77 2.00
C LEU A 8 -26.74 8.29 3.22
N CYS A 9 -27.43 7.86 4.28
CA CYS A 9 -26.77 7.26 5.45
C CYS A 9 -25.95 6.01 5.09
N ALA A 10 -26.48 5.12 4.23
CA ALA A 10 -25.75 3.93 3.81
C ALA A 10 -24.50 4.27 2.97
N ILE A 11 -24.59 5.27 2.10
CA ILE A 11 -23.46 5.77 1.31
C ILE A 11 -22.40 6.41 2.21
N VAL A 12 -22.81 7.24 3.17
CA VAL A 12 -21.89 7.86 4.14
C VAL A 12 -21.23 6.81 5.01
N LEU A 13 -21.98 5.79 5.48
CA LEU A 13 -21.42 4.67 6.22
C LEU A 13 -20.41 3.88 5.39
N LEU A 14 -20.68 3.62 4.11
CA LEU A 14 -19.72 2.98 3.21
C LEU A 14 -18.45 3.82 3.03
N ILE A 15 -18.58 5.13 2.83
CA ILE A 15 -17.42 6.04 2.70
C ILE A 15 -16.61 6.08 4.00
N VAL A 16 -17.28 6.12 5.16
CA VAL A 16 -16.63 6.06 6.47
C VAL A 16 -15.95 4.71 6.67
N ILE A 17 -16.59 3.60 6.32
CA ILE A 17 -15.98 2.27 6.40
C ILE A 17 -14.73 2.19 5.51
N VAL A 18 -14.80 2.67 4.27
CA VAL A 18 -13.66 2.76 3.33
C VAL A 18 -12.54 3.66 3.86
N ALA A 19 -12.87 4.79 4.49
CA ALA A 19 -11.89 5.66 5.13
C ALA A 19 -11.29 5.02 6.41
N THR A 20 -12.06 4.21 7.13
CA THR A 20 -11.63 3.51 8.36
C THR A 20 -10.93 2.19 8.12
N VAL A 21 -10.98 1.60 6.91
CA VAL A 21 -10.09 0.50 6.48
C VAL A 21 -8.73 1.02 6.01
N CYS A 22 -8.50 2.33 6.12
CA CYS A 22 -7.17 2.92 6.16
C CYS A 22 -6.73 3.35 7.59
N PRO A 23 -6.82 2.52 8.66
CA PRO A 23 -6.21 2.85 9.93
C PRO A 23 -4.73 2.41 9.97
N VAL A 24 -4.20 1.78 8.91
CA VAL A 24 -2.88 1.16 8.92
C VAL A 24 -1.74 2.18 8.72
N CYS A 25 -2.04 3.38 8.23
CA CYS A 25 -1.04 4.46 8.18
C CYS A 25 -0.77 5.09 9.56
N SER A 26 -1.48 4.68 10.63
CA SER A 26 -1.26 5.19 11.99
C SER A 26 -0.17 4.45 12.76
N MET A 27 0.41 3.37 12.22
CA MET A 27 1.61 2.79 12.79
C MET A 27 2.80 3.61 12.33
N ALA A 28 3.14 4.58 13.17
CA ALA A 28 4.42 5.26 13.19
C ALA A 28 5.57 4.26 13.24
N TYR A 29 5.97 3.71 12.10
CA TYR A 29 7.36 3.43 11.85
C TYR A 29 7.85 4.56 10.96
N ALA A 30 8.78 5.33 11.49
CA ALA A 30 9.57 6.28 10.75
C ALA A 30 10.36 5.51 9.67
N CYS A 31 9.71 5.15 8.56
CA CYS A 31 10.38 4.58 7.41
C CYS A 31 10.93 5.74 6.58
N ASN A 32 11.97 6.39 7.11
CA ASN A 32 12.96 7.01 6.25
C ASN A 32 14.01 5.93 5.97
N PRO A 33 13.80 5.02 5.00
CA PRO A 33 14.86 4.09 4.63
C PRO A 33 16.08 4.90 4.14
N PRO A 34 17.29 4.34 4.25
CA PRO A 34 18.47 4.97 3.66
C PRO A 34 18.18 5.21 2.18
N SER A 35 18.10 6.48 1.79
CA SER A 35 17.66 6.95 0.46
C SER A 35 18.55 6.50 -0.71
N GLY A 36 19.59 5.72 -0.44
CA GLY A 36 20.52 5.20 -1.44
C GLY A 36 20.29 3.75 -1.88
N CYS A 37 19.51 2.95 -1.14
CA CYS A 37 19.37 1.50 -1.41
C CYS A 37 17.91 1.11 -1.68
N ARG A 38 17.09 2.04 -2.24
CA ARG A 38 15.68 1.80 -2.54
C ARG A 38 15.34 2.23 -3.96
N HIS A 39 14.62 1.41 -4.70
CA HIS A 39 14.03 1.77 -5.98
C HIS A 39 12.58 1.29 -6.09
N LEU A 40 11.82 1.89 -7.02
CA LEU A 40 10.48 1.43 -7.34
C LEU A 40 10.56 0.10 -8.09
N SER A 41 9.72 -0.89 -7.73
CA SER A 41 9.65 -2.14 -8.49
C SER A 41 9.15 -1.85 -9.91
N GLY A 42 9.82 -2.44 -10.91
CA GLY A 42 9.39 -2.37 -12.30
C GLY A 42 8.34 -3.43 -12.66
N ASN A 43 8.25 -4.50 -11.88
CA ASN A 43 7.46 -5.68 -12.22
C ASN A 43 6.21 -5.86 -11.34
N TYR A 44 6.08 -5.08 -10.26
CA TYR A 44 4.91 -5.10 -9.38
C TYR A 44 3.72 -4.35 -9.99
N GLU A 45 2.60 -5.05 -10.15
CA GLU A 45 1.37 -4.48 -10.72
C GLU A 45 0.28 -4.29 -9.66
N GLY A 46 -0.33 -3.10 -9.68
CA GLY A 46 -1.46 -2.76 -8.81
C GLY A 46 -1.07 -2.02 -7.53
N PRO A 47 -2.06 -1.71 -6.68
CA PRO A 47 -1.81 -1.10 -5.37
C PRO A 47 -1.18 -2.10 -4.39
N CYS A 48 -0.28 -1.60 -3.55
CA CYS A 48 0.46 -2.33 -2.54
C CYS A 48 -0.10 -1.97 -1.16
N PHE A 49 -0.78 -2.89 -0.49
CA PHE A 49 -1.45 -2.65 0.80
C PHE A 49 -0.68 -3.13 2.05
N GLY A 50 0.50 -3.73 1.88
CA GLY A 50 1.43 -4.09 2.96
C GLY A 50 1.09 -5.37 3.73
N PHE A 51 0.07 -6.13 3.33
CA PHE A 51 -0.36 -7.32 4.08
C PHE A 51 -0.13 -8.64 3.36
N THR A 52 -0.31 -8.66 2.04
CA THR A 52 -0.32 -9.92 1.26
C THR A 52 0.10 -9.72 -0.19
N ASP A 53 0.53 -8.52 -0.52
CA ASP A 53 0.55 -7.99 -1.87
C ASP A 53 1.61 -8.65 -2.76
N GLY A 54 2.57 -9.37 -2.16
CA GLY A 54 3.61 -10.08 -2.91
C GLY A 54 4.73 -9.15 -3.39
N CYS A 55 4.78 -7.91 -2.89
CA CYS A 55 5.83 -6.95 -3.17
C CYS A 55 7.23 -7.50 -2.86
N ASP A 56 7.40 -8.14 -1.69
CA ASP A 56 8.66 -8.77 -1.32
C ASP A 56 9.12 -9.83 -2.33
N ASN A 57 8.26 -10.81 -2.63
CA ASN A 57 8.56 -11.84 -3.62
C ASN A 57 8.84 -11.23 -5.00
N THR A 58 8.05 -10.23 -5.41
CA THR A 58 8.23 -9.56 -6.70
C THR A 58 9.59 -8.89 -6.80
N CYS A 59 10.04 -8.23 -5.73
CA CYS A 59 11.36 -7.61 -5.68
C CYS A 59 12.48 -8.65 -5.74
N VAL A 60 12.36 -9.75 -4.99
CA VAL A 60 13.34 -10.85 -5.02
C VAL A 60 13.40 -11.54 -6.39
N ASP A 61 12.26 -11.70 -7.07
CA ASP A 61 12.18 -12.24 -8.43
C ASP A 61 12.65 -11.24 -9.51
N GLU A 62 12.52 -9.94 -9.27
CA GLU A 62 12.91 -8.88 -10.21
C GLU A 62 14.43 -8.78 -10.38
N SER A 63 15.19 -8.93 -9.28
CA SER A 63 16.66 -8.91 -9.32
C SER A 63 17.27 -9.65 -8.14
N PRO A 64 18.36 -10.42 -8.35
CA PRO A 64 19.12 -11.02 -7.24
C PRO A 64 19.83 -9.97 -6.36
N ASP A 65 19.97 -8.73 -6.83
CA ASP A 65 20.52 -7.62 -6.05
C ASP A 65 19.50 -7.06 -5.04
N ASN A 66 18.22 -7.41 -5.19
CA ASN A 66 17.16 -7.01 -4.27
C ASN A 66 17.13 -7.99 -3.08
N VAL A 67 17.21 -7.44 -1.88
CA VAL A 67 17.21 -8.21 -0.63
C VAL A 67 15.78 -8.44 -0.13
N TRP A 68 14.91 -7.44 -0.28
CA TRP A 68 13.51 -7.48 0.16
C TRP A 68 12.69 -6.37 -0.51
N GLY A 69 11.37 -6.43 -0.37
CA GLY A 69 10.43 -5.43 -0.87
C GLY A 69 9.36 -5.05 0.14
N ASP A 70 8.93 -3.79 0.11
CA ASP A 70 7.85 -3.30 0.98
C ASP A 70 6.97 -2.25 0.31
N CYS A 71 5.73 -2.14 0.81
CA CYS A 71 4.78 -1.13 0.37
C CYS A 71 5.01 0.19 1.11
N ASP A 72 5.11 1.30 0.38
CA ASP A 72 5.15 2.63 0.99
C ASP A 72 3.74 3.26 1.05
N CYS A 73 3.61 4.40 1.71
CA CYS A 73 2.35 5.12 1.94
C CYS A 73 1.66 5.58 0.65
N ASP A 74 2.35 5.52 -0.49
CA ASP A 74 1.82 5.82 -1.82
C ASP A 74 1.20 4.60 -2.53
N PHE A 75 1.04 3.48 -1.79
CA PHE A 75 0.53 2.20 -2.29
C PHE A 75 1.38 1.62 -3.42
N LYS A 76 2.67 1.97 -3.51
CA LYS A 76 3.59 1.33 -4.44
C LYS A 76 4.55 0.42 -3.72
N CYS A 77 5.00 -0.59 -4.47
CA CYS A 77 6.03 -1.50 -4.05
C CYS A 77 7.42 -0.92 -4.30
N TYR A 78 8.25 -0.88 -3.28
CA TYR A 78 9.66 -0.49 -3.37
C TYR A 78 10.56 -1.66 -3.01
N CYS A 79 11.59 -1.88 -3.82
CA CYS A 79 12.62 -2.88 -3.62
C CYS A 79 13.84 -2.26 -2.97
N TYR A 80 14.52 -3.05 -2.13
CA TYR A 80 15.67 -2.62 -1.36
C TYR A 80 16.91 -3.47 -1.69
N THR A 81 18.03 -2.79 -1.96
CA THR A 81 19.28 -3.39 -2.50
C THR A 81 20.49 -3.23 -1.56
N CYS A 82 20.25 -3.23 -0.24
CA CYS A 82 21.27 -2.93 0.80
C CYS A 82 22.63 -3.58 0.59
#